data_AF-A0A3A1P7T2-F1
#
_entry.id   AF-A0A3A1P7T2-F1
#
_cell.length_a   1.000
_cell.length_b   1.000
_cell.length_c   1.000
_cell.angle_alpha   90.00
_cell.angle_beta   90.00
_cell.angle_gamma   90.00
#
_symmetry.space_group_name_H-M   'P 1'
#
loop_
_entity.id
_entity.type
_entity.pdbx_description
1 polymer ?
#
loop_
_entity_poly.entity_id
_entity_poly.type
_entity_poly.pdbx_seq_one_letter_code
_entity_poly.pdbx_strand_id
1 'polypeptide(L)'
;MALARRRRKLPQRLMAERMIVSVQTLQRLEAGDPTVGLAVLASALHVLGMTQRLAELVTPDSDRAGISEDLSRLPQKTHAVSDDDLDF
;
A
#
# COMPACT_ATOMS: atom_id res chain seq x y z
N MET A 1 8.19 -12.40 -1.46
CA MET A 1 8.10 -12.14 -2.93
C MET A 1 8.37 -13.38 -3.80
N ALA A 2 9.33 -14.24 -3.45
CA ALA A 2 9.70 -15.42 -4.26
C ALA A 2 8.53 -16.33 -4.68
N LEU A 3 7.55 -16.55 -3.80
CA LEU A 3 6.37 -17.35 -4.12
C LEU A 3 5.54 -16.77 -5.28
N ALA A 4 5.34 -15.44 -5.30
CA ALA A 4 4.57 -14.76 -6.34
C ALA A 4 5.23 -14.89 -7.72
N ARG A 5 6.57 -14.80 -7.77
CA ARG A 5 7.37 -15.02 -8.98
C ARG A 5 7.29 -16.48 -9.44
N ARG A 6 7.49 -17.44 -8.53
CA ARG A 6 7.45 -18.89 -8.84
C ARG A 6 6.09 -19.34 -9.37
N ARG A 7 4.98 -18.86 -8.80
CA ARG A 7 3.62 -19.14 -9.29
C ARG A 7 3.41 -18.69 -10.74
N ARG A 8 4.11 -17.64 -11.17
CA ARG A 8 4.09 -17.12 -12.56
C ARG A 8 5.13 -17.78 -13.47
N LYS A 9 5.84 -18.81 -13.00
CA LYS A 9 6.96 -19.46 -13.70
C LYS A 9 8.00 -18.46 -14.23
N LEU A 10 8.20 -17.35 -13.52
CA LEU A 10 9.09 -16.28 -13.95
C LEU A 10 10.52 -16.53 -13.43
N PRO A 11 11.51 -16.75 -14.31
CA PRO A 11 12.89 -16.91 -13.89
C PRO A 11 13.41 -15.66 -13.20
N GLN A 12 14.26 -15.84 -12.18
CA GLN A 12 14.78 -14.73 -11.39
C GLN A 12 15.59 -13.74 -12.24
N ARG A 13 16.41 -14.26 -13.16
CA ARG A 13 17.17 -13.44 -14.11
C ARG A 13 16.26 -12.59 -14.99
N LEU A 14 15.23 -13.19 -15.58
CA LEU A 14 14.26 -12.49 -16.42
C LEU A 14 13.47 -11.43 -15.64
N MET A 15 13.13 -11.69 -14.38
CA MET A 15 12.47 -10.69 -13.53
C MET A 15 13.41 -9.52 -13.22
N ALA A 16 14.68 -9.81 -12.86
CA ALA A 16 15.67 -8.76 -12.57
C ALA A 16 15.93 -7.89 -13.80
N GLU A 17 16.00 -8.48 -15.00
CA GLU A 17 16.10 -7.76 -16.28
C GLU A 17 14.90 -6.83 -16.50
N ARG A 18 13.68 -7.31 -16.31
CA ARG A 18 12.45 -6.48 -16.41
C ARG A 18 12.37 -5.37 -15.37
N MET A 19 12.99 -5.59 -14.21
CA MET A 19 13.07 -4.61 -13.14
C MET A 19 14.21 -3.60 -13.32
N ILE A 20 15.13 -3.85 -14.28
CA ILE A 20 16.36 -3.07 -14.52
C ILE A 20 17.25 -3.05 -13.26
N VAL A 21 17.44 -4.21 -12.63
CA VAL A 21 18.31 -4.38 -11.45
C VAL A 21 19.19 -5.61 -11.58
N SER A 22 20.19 -5.73 -10.71
CA SER A 22 20.98 -6.96 -10.61
C SER A 22 20.14 -8.11 -10.02
N VAL A 23 20.51 -9.34 -10.37
CA VAL A 23 19.92 -10.55 -9.78
C VAL A 23 20.11 -10.58 -8.26
N GLN A 24 21.23 -10.05 -7.76
CA GLN A 24 21.52 -9.95 -6.33
C GLN A 24 20.55 -8.99 -5.62
N THR A 25 20.22 -7.85 -6.23
CA THR A 25 19.22 -6.91 -5.68
C THR A 25 17.84 -7.58 -5.58
N LEU A 26 17.44 -8.35 -6.59
CA LEU A 26 16.19 -9.13 -6.52
C LEU A 26 16.24 -10.21 -5.42
N GLN A 27 17.38 -10.88 -5.20
CA GLN A 27 17.52 -11.87 -4.11
C GLN A 27 17.36 -11.23 -2.74
N ARG A 28 17.99 -10.07 -2.52
CA ARG A 28 17.86 -9.30 -1.28
C ARG A 28 16.41 -8.87 -1.04
N LEU A 29 15.74 -8.38 -2.08
CA LEU A 29 14.31 -8.07 -2.01
C LEU A 29 13.47 -9.31 -1.66
N GLU A 30 13.76 -10.46 -2.29
CA GLU A 30 13.04 -11.71 -2.01
C GLU A 30 13.26 -12.25 -0.59
N ALA A 31 14.44 -12.00 -0.02
CA ALA A 31 14.80 -12.29 1.36
C ALA A 31 14.22 -11.30 2.38
N GLY A 32 13.63 -10.18 1.91
CA GLY A 32 13.04 -9.16 2.78
C GLY A 32 14.06 -8.20 3.39
N ASP A 33 15.21 -8.00 2.76
CA ASP A 33 16.21 -7.03 3.20
C ASP A 33 15.62 -5.59 3.18
N PRO A 34 15.50 -4.93 4.36
CA PRO A 34 14.87 -3.62 4.47
C PRO A 34 15.70 -2.47 3.88
N THR A 35 16.97 -2.72 3.55
CA THR A 35 17.84 -1.72 2.93
C THR A 35 17.65 -1.61 1.40
N VAL A 36 16.84 -2.50 0.82
CA VAL A 36 16.45 -2.40 -0.60
C VAL A 36 15.48 -1.23 -0.78
N GLY A 37 15.85 -0.27 -1.63
CA GLY A 37 15.07 0.95 -1.84
C GLY A 37 13.65 0.69 -2.36
N LEU A 38 12.72 1.57 -1.97
CA LEU A 38 11.30 1.48 -2.32
C LEU A 38 11.04 1.38 -3.84
N ALA A 39 11.85 2.06 -4.65
CA ALA A 39 11.76 2.01 -6.11
C ALA A 39 11.92 0.57 -6.67
N VAL A 40 12.76 -0.25 -6.04
CA VAL A 40 12.96 -1.65 -6.44
C VAL A 40 11.73 -2.50 -6.09
N LEU A 41 11.13 -2.28 -4.93
CA LEU A 41 9.88 -2.93 -4.56
C LEU A 41 8.74 -2.53 -5.51
N ALA A 42 8.63 -1.24 -5.83
CA ALA A 42 7.65 -0.72 -6.78
C ALA A 42 7.82 -1.34 -8.18
N SER A 43 9.06 -1.44 -8.66
CA SER A 43 9.40 -2.11 -9.92
C SER A 43 9.01 -3.60 -9.90
N ALA A 44 9.26 -4.31 -8.79
CA ALA A 44 8.83 -5.70 -8.64
C ALA A 44 7.29 -5.84 -8.70
N LEU A 45 6.56 -4.95 -8.03
CA LEU A 45 5.09 -4.94 -8.10
C LEU A 45 4.60 -4.65 -9.51
N HIS A 46 5.22 -3.71 -10.22
CA HIS A 46 4.91 -3.41 -11.62
C HIS A 46 5.08 -4.65 -12.52
N VAL A 47 6.23 -5.33 -12.45
CA VAL A 47 6.50 -6.56 -13.22
C VAL A 47 5.53 -7.70 -12.87
N LEU A 48 5.02 -7.72 -11.64
CA LEU A 48 4.04 -8.73 -11.18
C LEU A 48 2.58 -8.36 -11.49
N GLY A 49 2.31 -7.19 -12.07
CA GLY A 49 0.96 -6.68 -12.33
C GLY A 49 0.21 -6.26 -11.07
N MET A 50 0.94 -5.84 -10.03
CA MET A 50 0.42 -5.50 -8.70
C MET A 50 0.60 -4.01 -8.36
N THR A 51 0.79 -3.15 -9.35
CA THR A 51 1.03 -1.70 -9.15
C THR A 51 -0.04 -1.04 -8.27
N GLN A 52 -1.31 -1.45 -8.41
CA GLN A 52 -2.42 -0.91 -7.63
C GLN A 52 -2.23 -1.01 -6.12
N ARG A 53 -1.49 -2.04 -5.66
CA ARG A 53 -1.20 -2.22 -4.23
C ARG A 53 -0.40 -1.07 -3.64
N LEU A 54 0.36 -0.32 -4.45
CA LEU A 54 1.04 0.89 -3.97
C LEU A 54 0.05 2.00 -3.62
N ALA A 55 -1.00 2.18 -4.43
CA ALA A 55 -2.04 3.16 -4.17
C ALA A 55 -2.87 2.80 -2.92
N GLU A 56 -3.02 1.50 -2.65
CA GLU A 56 -3.74 0.97 -1.49
C GLU A 56 -2.96 1.09 -0.17
N LEU A 57 -1.66 1.45 -0.18
CA LEU A 57 -0.84 1.49 1.04
C LEU A 57 -1.24 2.57 2.04
N VAL A 58 -1.83 3.67 1.56
CA VAL A 58 -2.15 4.85 2.37
C VAL A 58 -3.63 5.21 2.20
N THR A 59 -4.48 4.21 1.94
CA THR A 59 -5.93 4.47 1.89
C THR A 59 -6.43 4.80 3.29
N PRO A 60 -7.35 5.76 3.45
CA PRO A 60 -7.94 6.09 4.75
C PRO A 60 -8.51 4.86 5.47
N ASP A 61 -9.14 3.95 4.74
CA ASP A 61 -9.70 2.70 5.27
C ASP A 61 -8.65 1.79 5.92
N SER A 62 -7.39 1.90 5.49
CA SER A 62 -6.26 1.15 6.05
C SER A 62 -5.51 1.91 7.16
N ASP A 63 -5.75 3.22 7.28
CA ASP A 63 -5.12 4.09 8.26
C ASP A 63 -5.85 4.02 9.61
N ARG A 64 -5.54 2.97 10.36
CA ARG A 64 -6.10 2.77 11.72
C ARG A 64 -5.78 3.92 12.66
N ALA A 65 -4.63 4.57 12.50
CA ALA A 65 -4.23 5.67 13.37
C ALA A 65 -5.10 6.90 13.09
N GLY A 66 -5.27 7.25 11.81
CA GLY A 66 -6.18 8.31 11.37
C GLY A 66 -7.63 8.05 11.82
N ILE A 67 -8.14 6.83 11.60
CA ILE A 67 -9.49 6.44 12.06
C ILE A 67 -9.63 6.61 13.58
N SER A 68 -8.64 6.18 14.36
CA SER A 68 -8.68 6.32 15.82
C SER A 68 -8.68 7.78 16.27
N GLU A 69 -7.88 8.62 15.61
CA GLU A 69 -7.84 10.05 15.85
C GLU A 69 -9.18 10.72 15.51
N ASP A 70 -9.77 10.40 14.36
CA ASP A 70 -11.07 10.94 13.94
C ASP A 70 -12.19 10.56 14.92
N LEU A 71 -12.20 9.30 15.37
CA LEU A 71 -13.15 8.84 16.40
C LEU A 71 -12.99 9.60 17.72
N SER A 72 -11.76 9.94 18.10
CA SER A 72 -11.50 10.72 19.32
C SER A 72 -11.96 12.18 19.23
N ARG A 73 -12.05 12.72 18.00
CA ARG A 73 -12.47 14.10 17.73
C ARG A 73 -13.99 14.24 17.59
N LEU A 74 -14.74 13.15 17.57
CA LEU A 74 -16.19 13.20 17.46
C LEU A 74 -16.81 13.98 18.64
N PRO A 75 -17.79 14.86 18.38
CA PRO A 75 -18.46 15.59 19.44
C PRO A 75 -19.22 14.62 20.34
N GLN A 76 -19.11 14.81 21.66
CA GLN A 76 -19.79 13.93 22.63
C GLN A 76 -21.31 14.08 22.62
N LYS A 77 -21.82 15.19 22.08
CA LYS A 77 -23.25 15.49 21.97
C LYS A 77 -23.51 16.22 20.66
N THR A 78 -24.47 15.73 19.90
CA THR A 78 -25.00 16.42 18.71
C THR A 78 -26.39 16.94 19.06
N HIS A 79 -26.60 18.25 18.95
CA HIS A 79 -27.92 18.85 19.11
C HIS A 79 -28.64 18.83 17.77
N ALA A 80 -29.87 18.31 17.74
CA ALA A 80 -30.76 18.52 16.60
C ALA A 80 -31.24 19.97 16.64
N VAL A 81 -31.18 20.66 15.50
CA VAL A 81 -31.85 21.96 15.36
C VAL A 81 -33.36 21.70 15.48
N SER A 82 -34.02 22.36 16.42
CA SER A 82 -35.47 22.30 16.56
C SER A 82 -36.14 23.07 15.42
N ASP A 83 -37.26 22.55 14.92
CA ASP A 83 -38.05 23.14 13.81
C ASP A 83 -38.48 24.60 14.03
N ASP A 84 -38.41 25.13 15.26
CA ASP A 84 -38.74 26.53 15.62
C ASP A 84 -37.82 27.58 14.94
N ASP A 85 -36.68 27.20 14.35
CA ASP A 85 -35.74 28.12 13.70
C ASP A 85 -35.99 28.28 12.16
N LEU A 86 -37.05 27.68 11.60
CA LEU A 86 -37.38 27.70 10.16
C LEU A 86 -38.58 28.58 9.77
N ASP A 87 -38.88 29.63 10.53
CA ASP A 87 -39.85 30.64 10.11
C ASP A 87 -39.16 31.70 9.22
N PHE A 88 -39.30 31.53 7.89
CA PHE A 88 -38.97 32.51 6.84
C PHE A 88 -40.16 33.42 6.50
#